data_AF-A0A2V3PL77-F1
#
_entry.id   AF-A0A2V3PL77-F1
#
_cell.length_a   1.000
_cell.length_b   1.000
_cell.length_c   1.000
_cell.angle_alpha   90.00
_cell.angle_beta   90.00
_cell.angle_gamma   90.00
#
_symmetry.space_group_name_H-M   'P 1'
#
loop_
_entity.id
_entity.type
_entity.pdbx_description
1 polymer ?
#
loop_
_entity_poly.entity_id
_entity_poly.type
_entity_poly.pdbx_seq_one_letter_code
_entity_poly.pdbx_strand_id
1 'polypeptide(L)'
;MKTTINEPTKRIARRNLPINDTYRFIRSYYNGGIYEGNGECCENCNKPLANIAIIENSSQKQFIVGMDCASTLSGIKNSDAYEIAESNFKEAKAVRAKINKHLKNEGAKMKIENTCAGDISIYIAKEQRAYLHEWVNKEFFFTYLSDLKSKVKNPEKNDFKTLATDNDLNDYDFSKLSYREGFEPVKITLHGFDFVLHHTEVQAPAGNYNKMFDLKMYENGKLLETDNFYSQREIKSNIKWNINKVLFERF
;
A
#
# COMPACT_ATOMS: atom_id res chain seq x y z
N MET A 1 -48.50 -16.24 -41.47
CA MET A 1 -47.29 -16.94 -40.97
C MET A 1 -47.04 -16.49 -39.54
N LYS A 2 -47.09 -17.39 -38.55
CA LYS A 2 -46.78 -17.07 -37.14
C LYS A 2 -45.29 -17.28 -36.93
N THR A 3 -44.57 -16.21 -36.59
CA THR A 3 -43.15 -16.24 -36.26
C THR A 3 -42.99 -16.74 -34.84
N THR A 4 -42.50 -17.96 -34.66
CA THR A 4 -42.18 -18.52 -33.35
C THR A 4 -40.89 -17.88 -32.86
N ILE A 5 -40.98 -17.07 -31.80
CA ILE A 5 -39.82 -16.50 -31.11
C ILE A 5 -39.28 -17.62 -30.21
N ASN A 6 -38.14 -18.21 -30.58
CA ASN A 6 -37.44 -19.17 -29.71
C ASN A 6 -36.96 -18.42 -28.46
N GLU A 7 -37.49 -18.77 -27.29
CA GLU A 7 -36.94 -18.31 -26.02
C GLU A 7 -35.48 -18.77 -25.88
N PRO A 8 -34.57 -17.91 -25.38
CA PRO A 8 -33.18 -18.28 -25.19
C PRO A 8 -33.10 -19.39 -24.12
N THR A 9 -32.74 -20.59 -24.54
CA THR A 9 -32.43 -21.70 -23.64
C THR A 9 -31.30 -21.27 -22.70
N LYS A 10 -31.61 -21.13 -21.40
CA LYS A 10 -30.61 -20.89 -20.35
C LYS A 10 -29.53 -21.96 -20.47
N ARG A 11 -28.35 -21.59 -20.97
CA ARG A 11 -27.18 -22.48 -20.97
C ARG A 11 -26.92 -22.91 -19.53
N ILE A 12 -27.03 -24.21 -19.26
CA ILE A 12 -26.58 -24.80 -18.01
C ILE A 12 -25.07 -24.60 -17.97
N ALA A 13 -24.60 -23.72 -17.10
CA ALA A 13 -23.18 -23.54 -16.87
C ALA A 13 -22.63 -24.82 -16.24
N ARG A 14 -21.85 -25.59 -17.01
CA ARG A 14 -21.13 -26.74 -16.46
C ARG A 14 -20.10 -26.22 -15.46
N ARG A 15 -20.21 -26.70 -14.22
CA ARG A 15 -19.29 -26.43 -13.12
C ARG A 15 -18.53 -27.72 -12.83
N ASN A 16 -17.21 -27.63 -12.72
CA ASN A 16 -16.37 -28.81 -12.49
C ASN A 16 -16.17 -29.11 -10.99
N LEU A 17 -16.35 -28.11 -10.12
CA LEU A 17 -16.18 -28.31 -8.69
C LEU A 17 -17.48 -28.84 -8.05
N PRO A 18 -17.41 -29.86 -7.18
CA PRO A 18 -18.57 -30.40 -6.49
C PRO A 18 -19.33 -29.36 -5.67
N ILE A 19 -20.65 -29.27 -5.86
CA ILE A 19 -21.51 -28.33 -5.11
C ILE A 19 -21.84 -28.81 -3.68
N ASN A 20 -21.73 -30.12 -3.44
CA ASN A 20 -21.98 -30.75 -2.14
C ASN A 20 -20.78 -30.71 -1.20
N ASP A 21 -19.64 -30.21 -1.67
CA ASP A 21 -18.45 -30.01 -0.84
C ASP A 21 -18.47 -28.60 -0.23
N THR A 22 -17.74 -28.41 0.87
CA THR A 22 -17.55 -27.11 1.51
C THR A 22 -16.15 -26.63 1.23
N TYR A 23 -16.02 -25.35 0.91
CA TYR A 23 -14.74 -24.74 0.57
C TYR A 23 -14.38 -23.64 1.56
N ARG A 24 -13.08 -23.49 1.79
CA ARG A 24 -12.47 -22.43 2.57
C ARG A 24 -11.64 -21.54 1.65
N PHE A 25 -11.74 -20.23 1.84
CA PHE A 25 -10.90 -19.27 1.15
C PHE A 25 -9.48 -19.28 1.73
N ILE A 26 -8.47 -19.36 0.87
CA ILE A 26 -7.05 -19.40 1.29
C ILE A 26 -6.39 -18.04 1.04
N ARG A 27 -6.45 -17.55 -0.20
CA ARG A 27 -5.83 -16.27 -0.60
C ARG A 27 -6.36 -15.81 -1.95
N SER A 28 -6.06 -14.57 -2.31
CA SER A 28 -6.32 -14.02 -3.64
C SER A 28 -5.17 -13.18 -4.14
N TYR A 29 -5.10 -13.03 -5.45
CA TYR A 29 -4.16 -12.15 -6.12
C TYR A 29 -4.66 -11.79 -7.53
N TYR A 30 -4.14 -10.70 -8.05
CA TYR A 30 -4.34 -10.29 -9.43
C TYR A 30 -3.26 -10.92 -10.30
N ASN A 31 -3.68 -11.63 -11.34
CA ASN A 31 -2.80 -12.32 -12.26
C ASN A 31 -2.45 -11.48 -13.50
N GLY A 32 -2.88 -10.22 -13.61
CA GLY A 32 -2.66 -9.44 -14.83
C GLY A 32 -3.80 -9.55 -15.85
N GLY A 33 -3.61 -8.90 -17.00
CA GLY A 33 -4.50 -9.05 -18.15
C GLY A 33 -4.36 -10.41 -18.84
N ILE A 34 -5.23 -10.71 -19.80
CA ILE A 34 -5.21 -11.99 -20.57
C ILE A 34 -3.85 -12.27 -21.24
N TYR A 35 -3.12 -11.21 -21.62
CA TYR A 35 -1.80 -11.33 -22.26
C TYR A 35 -0.64 -11.46 -21.27
N GLU A 36 -0.84 -11.07 -20.02
CA GLU A 36 0.21 -11.00 -18.99
C GLU A 36 0.08 -12.13 -17.96
N GLY A 37 -1.13 -12.67 -17.76
CA GLY A 37 -1.47 -13.57 -16.66
C GLY A 37 -1.29 -15.05 -16.91
N ASN A 38 -0.21 -15.45 -17.59
CA ASN A 38 0.17 -16.86 -17.77
C ASN A 38 -0.93 -17.79 -18.33
N GLY A 39 -2.06 -17.25 -18.82
CA GLY A 39 -3.19 -18.02 -19.33
C GLY A 39 -3.98 -18.82 -18.28
N GLU A 40 -3.88 -18.51 -16.98
CA GLU A 40 -4.56 -19.30 -15.96
C GLU A 40 -6.08 -19.31 -16.14
N CYS A 41 -6.67 -20.50 -16.07
CA CYS A 41 -8.10 -20.73 -16.27
C CYS A 41 -8.75 -21.25 -14.99
N CYS A 42 -10.00 -20.84 -14.77
CA CYS A 42 -10.79 -21.24 -13.62
C CYS A 42 -11.03 -22.74 -13.62
N GLU A 43 -10.60 -23.45 -12.58
CA GLU A 43 -10.85 -24.89 -12.49
C GLU A 43 -12.34 -25.22 -12.40
N ASN A 44 -13.18 -24.28 -11.96
CA ASN A 44 -14.63 -24.48 -11.89
C ASN A 44 -15.34 -24.32 -13.25
N CYS A 45 -14.95 -23.34 -14.07
CA CYS A 45 -15.72 -22.95 -15.27
C CYS A 45 -14.89 -22.84 -16.56
N ASN A 46 -13.59 -23.14 -16.50
CA ASN A 46 -12.61 -23.12 -17.58
C ASN A 46 -12.47 -21.76 -18.30
N LYS A 47 -12.87 -20.66 -17.67
CA LYS A 47 -12.67 -19.30 -18.22
C LYS A 47 -11.33 -18.71 -17.78
N PRO A 48 -10.64 -17.92 -18.63
CA PRO A 48 -9.43 -17.20 -18.24
C PRO A 48 -9.67 -16.29 -17.03
N LEU A 49 -8.67 -16.18 -16.15
CA LEU A 49 -8.75 -15.45 -14.89
C LEU A 49 -7.78 -14.28 -14.82
N ALA A 50 -8.31 -13.13 -14.42
CA ALA A 50 -7.51 -11.98 -13.98
C ALA A 50 -7.54 -11.82 -12.46
N ASN A 51 -8.70 -12.03 -11.82
CA ASN A 51 -8.89 -11.96 -10.37
C ASN A 51 -8.98 -13.37 -9.80
N ILE A 52 -7.90 -13.84 -9.17
CA ILE A 52 -7.77 -15.22 -8.71
C ILE A 52 -8.08 -15.35 -7.23
N ALA A 53 -8.81 -16.42 -6.89
CA ALA A 53 -8.95 -16.96 -5.56
C ALA A 53 -8.39 -18.38 -5.51
N ILE A 54 -7.58 -18.65 -4.49
CA ILE A 54 -7.21 -20.01 -4.10
C ILE A 54 -8.18 -20.44 -3.01
N ILE A 55 -8.86 -21.56 -3.24
CA ILE A 55 -9.81 -22.16 -2.30
C ILE A 55 -9.38 -23.59 -1.99
N GLU A 56 -9.82 -24.12 -0.87
CA GLU A 56 -9.50 -25.48 -0.42
C GLU A 56 -10.79 -26.20 -0.05
N ASN A 57 -10.93 -27.46 -0.43
CA ASN A 57 -12.12 -28.26 -0.09
C ASN A 57 -11.96 -29.03 1.22
N SER A 58 -12.98 -29.79 1.63
CA SER A 58 -12.96 -30.62 2.83
C SER A 58 -11.84 -31.66 2.88
N SER A 59 -11.29 -32.06 1.73
CA SER A 59 -10.17 -33.00 1.59
C SER A 59 -8.80 -32.31 1.52
N GLN A 60 -8.72 -31.01 1.85
CA GLN A 60 -7.49 -30.21 1.82
C GLN A 60 -6.88 -30.05 0.41
N LYS A 61 -7.66 -30.31 -0.65
CA LYS A 61 -7.22 -30.06 -2.03
C LYS A 61 -7.49 -28.61 -2.40
N GLN A 62 -6.47 -27.94 -2.93
CA GLN A 62 -6.56 -26.55 -3.37
C GLN A 62 -6.98 -26.44 -4.83
N PHE A 63 -7.71 -25.38 -5.13
CA PHE A 63 -8.20 -25.05 -6.47
C PHE A 63 -8.04 -23.56 -6.77
N ILE A 64 -7.73 -23.26 -8.03
CA ILE A 64 -7.63 -21.93 -8.63
C ILE A 64 -8.97 -21.60 -9.29
N VAL A 65 -9.66 -20.61 -8.76
CA VAL A 65 -10.94 -20.15 -9.31
C VAL A 65 -10.97 -18.63 -9.43
N GLY A 66 -11.86 -18.12 -10.29
CA GLY A 66 -12.13 -16.69 -10.31
C GLY A 66 -12.92 -16.27 -9.08
N MET A 67 -12.73 -15.04 -8.61
CA MET A 67 -13.52 -14.48 -7.48
C MET A 67 -15.03 -14.66 -7.68
N ASP A 68 -15.54 -14.41 -8.89
CA ASP A 68 -16.95 -14.60 -9.23
C ASP A 68 -17.40 -16.07 -9.06
N CYS A 69 -16.54 -17.02 -9.41
CA CYS A 69 -16.83 -18.45 -9.23
C CYS A 69 -16.76 -18.86 -7.76
N ALA A 70 -15.77 -18.36 -7.03
CA ALA A 70 -15.61 -18.60 -5.59
C ALA A 70 -16.87 -18.18 -4.82
N SER A 71 -17.44 -17.02 -5.16
CA SER A 71 -18.67 -16.48 -4.53
C SER A 71 -19.89 -17.41 -4.61
N THR A 72 -19.88 -18.38 -5.53
CA THR A 72 -20.98 -19.33 -5.77
C THR A 72 -20.80 -20.68 -5.09
N LEU A 73 -19.66 -20.90 -4.41
CA LEU A 73 -19.34 -22.14 -3.72
C LEU A 73 -19.72 -22.06 -2.23
N SER A 74 -20.16 -23.19 -1.69
CA SER A 74 -20.55 -23.29 -0.28
C SER A 74 -19.36 -23.00 0.64
N GLY A 75 -19.58 -22.20 1.68
CA GLY A 75 -18.56 -21.84 2.68
C GLY A 75 -17.72 -20.60 2.39
N ILE A 76 -17.74 -20.07 1.15
CA ILE A 76 -16.86 -18.95 0.77
C ILE A 76 -17.43 -17.57 1.14
N LYS A 77 -18.68 -17.29 0.72
CA LYS A 77 -19.24 -15.93 0.71
C LYS A 77 -19.35 -15.27 2.09
N ASN A 78 -19.42 -16.07 3.16
CA ASN A 78 -19.56 -15.60 4.54
C ASN A 78 -18.23 -15.62 5.30
N SER A 79 -17.09 -15.69 4.60
CA SER A 79 -15.77 -15.67 5.24
C SER A 79 -15.15 -14.28 5.16
N ASP A 80 -14.62 -13.80 6.29
CA ASP A 80 -13.93 -12.50 6.37
C ASP A 80 -12.81 -12.38 5.33
N ALA A 81 -12.08 -13.48 5.10
CA ALA A 81 -11.00 -13.52 4.11
C ALA A 81 -11.49 -13.27 2.67
N TYR A 82 -12.67 -13.79 2.30
CA TYR A 82 -13.27 -13.51 1.00
C TYR A 82 -13.75 -12.05 0.91
N GLU A 83 -14.36 -11.52 1.98
CA GLU A 83 -14.83 -10.13 2.00
C GLU A 83 -13.68 -9.13 1.88
N ILE A 84 -12.58 -9.37 2.59
CA ILE A 84 -11.33 -8.58 2.48
C ILE A 84 -10.79 -8.66 1.05
N ALA A 85 -10.71 -9.85 0.46
CA ALA A 85 -10.27 -10.04 -0.91
C ALA A 85 -11.15 -9.28 -1.92
N GLU A 86 -12.47 -9.37 -1.78
CA GLU A 86 -13.42 -8.66 -2.63
C GLU A 86 -13.26 -7.13 -2.51
N SER A 87 -13.09 -6.63 -1.28
CA SER A 87 -12.79 -5.22 -1.03
C SER A 87 -11.49 -4.80 -1.71
N ASN A 88 -10.43 -5.60 -1.59
CA ASN A 88 -9.13 -5.30 -2.20
C ASN A 88 -9.21 -5.24 -3.73
N PHE A 89 -9.95 -6.14 -4.39
CA PHE A 89 -10.17 -6.06 -5.84
C PHE A 89 -10.98 -4.81 -6.24
N LYS A 90 -11.97 -4.40 -5.44
CA LYS A 90 -12.73 -3.16 -5.69
C LYS A 90 -11.83 -1.93 -5.57
N GLU A 91 -11.00 -1.88 -4.53
CA GLU A 91 -10.01 -0.82 -4.33
C GLU A 91 -9.00 -0.78 -5.48
N ALA A 92 -8.45 -1.92 -5.89
CA ALA A 92 -7.48 -1.99 -6.97
C ALA A 92 -8.08 -1.54 -8.32
N LYS A 93 -9.36 -1.84 -8.55
CA LYS A 93 -10.11 -1.32 -9.70
C LYS A 93 -10.27 0.20 -9.63
N ALA A 94 -10.56 0.75 -8.45
CA ALA A 94 -10.68 2.19 -8.24
C ALA A 94 -9.34 2.92 -8.47
N VAL A 95 -8.23 2.38 -7.95
CA VAL A 95 -6.88 2.92 -8.18
C VAL A 95 -6.56 2.94 -9.67
N ARG A 96 -6.76 1.82 -10.39
CA ARG A 96 -6.56 1.78 -11.85
C ARG A 96 -7.43 2.80 -12.59
N ALA A 97 -8.69 2.98 -12.17
CA ALA A 97 -9.57 3.97 -12.77
C ALA A 97 -9.06 5.41 -12.58
N LYS A 98 -8.54 5.76 -11.40
CA LYS A 98 -7.90 7.06 -11.15
C LYS A 98 -6.66 7.23 -12.05
N ILE A 99 -5.79 6.24 -12.11
CA ILE A 99 -4.59 6.25 -12.97
C ILE A 99 -4.97 6.47 -14.43
N ASN A 100 -5.88 5.66 -14.97
CA ASN A 100 -6.32 5.75 -16.36
C ASN A 100 -7.02 7.07 -16.68
N LYS A 101 -7.76 7.65 -15.73
CA LYS A 101 -8.37 8.97 -15.89
C LYS A 101 -7.31 10.05 -16.08
N HIS A 102 -6.23 10.02 -15.30
CA HIS A 102 -5.20 11.06 -15.33
C HIS A 102 -4.16 10.87 -16.43
N LEU A 103 -3.86 9.62 -16.82
CA LEU A 103 -2.96 9.31 -17.94
C LEU A 103 -3.52 9.70 -19.32
N LYS A 104 -4.83 9.90 -19.44
CA LYS A 104 -5.44 10.42 -20.68
C LYS A 104 -5.05 11.87 -20.99
N ASN A 105 -4.51 12.60 -20.02
CA ASN A 105 -4.07 13.98 -20.26
C ASN A 105 -2.73 13.96 -21.03
N GLU A 106 -2.72 14.62 -22.18
CA GLU A 106 -1.53 14.70 -23.03
C GLU A 106 -0.33 15.29 -22.26
N GLY A 107 0.80 14.57 -22.30
CA GLY A 107 2.04 14.93 -21.61
C GLY A 107 2.08 14.55 -20.12
N ALA A 108 1.02 13.94 -19.57
CA ALA A 108 1.06 13.42 -18.21
C ALA A 108 2.06 12.26 -18.09
N LYS A 109 2.88 12.29 -17.05
CA LYS A 109 3.87 11.25 -16.73
C LYS A 109 3.52 10.62 -15.40
N MET A 110 3.59 9.29 -15.36
CA MET A 110 3.44 8.52 -14.13
C MET A 110 4.81 8.15 -13.57
N LYS A 111 4.95 8.26 -12.25
CA LYS A 111 6.07 7.80 -11.45
C LYS A 111 5.51 6.83 -10.41
N ILE A 112 6.08 5.63 -10.34
CA ILE A 112 5.78 4.65 -9.29
C ILE A 112 7.08 4.33 -8.58
N GLU A 113 7.09 4.39 -7.26
CA GLU A 113 8.30 4.13 -6.48
C GLU A 113 7.99 3.60 -5.08
N ASN A 114 8.88 2.75 -4.57
CA ASN A 114 8.96 2.44 -3.15
C ASN A 114 9.32 3.71 -2.37
N THR A 115 8.79 3.81 -1.16
CA THR A 115 8.97 4.97 -0.28
C THR A 115 9.63 4.52 1.02
N CYS A 116 10.30 5.45 1.72
CA CYS A 116 10.88 5.16 3.02
C CYS A 116 9.83 4.88 4.11
N ALA A 117 8.55 5.21 3.88
CA ALA A 117 7.46 4.82 4.77
C ALA A 117 7.04 3.34 4.63
N GLY A 118 7.61 2.62 3.65
CA GLY A 118 7.26 1.21 3.37
C GLY A 118 6.11 1.03 2.39
N ASP A 119 5.50 2.11 1.92
CA ASP A 119 4.44 2.11 0.90
C ASP A 119 5.00 2.26 -0.52
N ILE A 120 4.12 2.09 -1.52
CA ILE A 120 4.33 2.47 -2.91
C ILE A 120 3.64 3.80 -3.19
N SER A 121 4.39 4.80 -3.66
CA SER A 121 3.81 6.04 -4.17
C SER A 121 3.48 5.89 -5.66
N ILE A 122 2.27 6.29 -6.03
CA ILE A 122 1.83 6.44 -7.42
C ILE A 122 1.55 7.92 -7.65
N TYR A 123 2.43 8.56 -8.42
CA TYR A 123 2.37 9.98 -8.70
C TYR A 123 2.16 10.23 -10.20
N ILE A 124 1.17 11.06 -10.56
CA ILE A 124 0.92 11.49 -11.93
C ILE A 124 0.92 13.01 -11.98
N ALA A 125 1.75 13.57 -12.85
CA ALA A 125 1.86 15.01 -13.04
C ALA A 125 2.12 15.39 -14.49
N LYS A 126 1.85 16.65 -14.81
CA LYS A 126 2.27 17.32 -16.05
C LYS A 126 2.93 18.62 -15.66
N GLU A 127 4.18 18.81 -16.12
CA GLU A 127 4.99 19.99 -15.77
C GLU A 127 5.03 20.18 -14.24
N GLN A 128 4.53 21.32 -13.74
CA GLN A 128 4.48 21.62 -12.30
C GLN A 128 3.12 21.29 -11.64
N ARG A 129 2.16 20.71 -12.38
CA ARG A 129 0.83 20.39 -11.87
C ARG A 129 0.70 18.90 -11.54
N ALA A 130 0.50 18.60 -10.26
CA ALA A 130 0.12 17.28 -9.80
C ALA A 130 -1.36 16.98 -10.13
N TYR A 131 -1.63 15.78 -10.65
CA TYR A 131 -2.98 15.28 -10.90
C TYR A 131 -3.39 14.17 -9.94
N LEU A 132 -2.44 13.31 -9.55
CA LEU A 132 -2.66 12.19 -8.65
C LEU A 132 -1.44 12.00 -7.76
N HIS A 133 -1.68 11.77 -6.48
CA HIS A 133 -0.69 11.27 -5.55
C HIS A 133 -1.39 10.28 -4.62
N GLU A 134 -1.13 8.99 -4.81
CA GLU A 134 -1.69 7.91 -4.00
C GLU A 134 -0.56 7.19 -3.29
N TRP A 135 -0.77 6.88 -2.02
CA TRP A 135 0.12 6.03 -1.22
C TRP A 135 -0.60 4.70 -1.04
N VAL A 136 0.01 3.64 -1.52
CA VAL A 136 -0.61 2.32 -1.55
C VAL A 136 0.25 1.37 -0.73
N ASN A 137 -0.39 0.63 0.17
CA ASN A 137 0.29 -0.40 0.93
C ASN A 137 1.03 -1.36 -0.03
N LYS A 138 2.28 -1.69 0.30
CA LYS A 138 3.16 -2.46 -0.57
C LYS A 138 2.66 -3.87 -0.87
N GLU A 139 2.14 -4.59 0.13
CA GLU A 139 1.59 -5.93 -0.06
C GLU A 139 0.36 -5.88 -0.97
N PHE A 140 -0.52 -4.91 -0.75
CA PHE A 140 -1.67 -4.67 -1.63
C PHE A 140 -1.22 -4.39 -3.06
N PHE A 141 -0.23 -3.51 -3.25
CA PHE A 141 0.26 -3.14 -4.58
C PHE A 141 0.80 -4.36 -5.34
N PHE A 142 1.68 -5.15 -4.74
CA PHE A 142 2.24 -6.33 -5.42
C PHE A 142 1.23 -7.46 -5.60
N THR A 143 0.19 -7.53 -4.77
CA THR A 143 -0.84 -8.57 -4.85
C THR A 143 -1.95 -8.22 -5.84
N TYR A 144 -2.44 -6.98 -5.84
CA TYR A 144 -3.65 -6.59 -6.58
C TYR A 144 -3.40 -5.58 -7.70
N LEU A 145 -2.20 -5.00 -7.79
CA LEU A 145 -1.74 -4.07 -8.85
C LEU A 145 -0.44 -4.59 -9.50
N SER A 146 -0.28 -5.91 -9.58
CA SER A 146 0.93 -6.58 -10.09
C SER A 146 1.29 -6.19 -11.54
N ASP A 147 0.32 -5.79 -12.35
CA ASP A 147 0.52 -5.21 -13.70
C ASP A 147 1.33 -3.91 -13.71
N LEU A 148 1.39 -3.21 -12.58
CA LEU A 148 2.17 -1.99 -12.43
C LEU A 148 3.58 -2.23 -11.87
N LYS A 149 3.91 -3.47 -11.47
CA LYS A 149 5.19 -3.82 -10.84
C LYS A 149 6.40 -3.46 -11.71
N SER A 150 6.31 -3.68 -13.02
CA SER A 150 7.38 -3.38 -13.97
C SER A 150 7.66 -1.88 -14.13
N LYS A 151 6.78 -1.01 -13.62
CA LYS A 151 6.89 0.46 -13.70
C LYS A 151 7.49 1.09 -12.44
N VAL A 152 7.80 0.29 -11.42
CA VAL A 152 8.46 0.75 -10.19
C VAL A 152 9.89 1.18 -10.53
N LYS A 153 10.25 2.44 -10.24
CA LYS A 153 11.54 3.03 -10.64
C LYS A 153 12.74 2.54 -9.84
N ASN A 154 12.52 2.13 -8.59
CA ASN A 154 13.52 1.65 -7.65
C ASN A 154 13.19 0.20 -7.21
N PRO A 155 13.18 -0.76 -8.16
CA PRO A 155 12.77 -2.14 -7.88
C PRO A 155 13.71 -2.85 -6.89
N GLU A 156 14.96 -2.39 -6.76
CA GLU A 156 15.89 -2.86 -5.73
C GLU A 156 15.38 -2.63 -4.31
N LYS A 157 14.46 -1.68 -4.10
CA LYS A 157 13.84 -1.37 -2.80
C LYS A 157 12.53 -2.14 -2.55
N ASN A 158 12.16 -3.08 -3.41
CA ASN A 158 10.89 -3.82 -3.26
C ASN A 158 10.79 -4.53 -1.91
N ASP A 159 11.89 -5.11 -1.43
CA ASP A 159 11.92 -5.85 -0.17
C ASP A 159 12.25 -4.97 1.05
N PHE A 160 12.38 -3.65 0.86
CA PHE A 160 12.59 -2.73 1.97
C PHE A 160 11.41 -2.79 2.95
N LYS A 161 11.73 -2.95 4.23
CA LYS A 161 10.79 -2.88 5.35
C LYS A 161 11.23 -1.74 6.27
N THR A 162 10.28 -0.99 6.77
CA THR A 162 10.54 0.01 7.81
C THR A 162 11.08 -0.69 9.05
N LEU A 163 12.11 -0.08 9.65
CA LEU A 163 12.68 -0.57 10.90
C LEU A 163 12.07 0.17 12.08
N ALA A 164 11.93 1.50 11.95
CA ALA A 164 11.38 2.33 13.01
C ALA A 164 9.85 2.36 12.95
N THR A 165 9.22 1.97 14.07
CA THR A 165 7.77 1.90 14.26
C THR A 165 7.30 2.82 15.39
N ASP A 166 5.99 3.01 15.55
CA ASP A 166 5.45 3.79 16.69
C ASP A 166 5.82 3.21 18.04
N ASN A 167 5.97 1.88 18.12
CA ASN A 167 6.28 1.19 19.36
C ASN A 167 7.68 1.51 19.89
N ASP A 168 8.63 1.79 19.00
CA ASP A 168 10.01 2.09 19.37
C ASP A 168 10.16 3.38 20.19
N LEU A 169 9.13 4.25 20.12
CA LEU A 169 9.13 5.55 20.77
C LEU A 169 8.10 5.64 21.91
N ASN A 170 7.49 4.52 22.32
CA ASN A 170 6.47 4.53 23.37
C ASN A 170 7.02 4.86 24.76
N ASP A 171 8.28 4.50 25.03
CA ASP A 171 8.94 4.77 26.31
C ASP A 171 9.39 6.24 26.45
N TYR A 172 9.31 7.02 25.36
CA TYR A 172 9.66 8.43 25.36
C TYR A 172 8.43 9.30 25.57
N ASP A 173 8.36 9.91 26.76
CA ASP A 173 7.33 10.87 27.12
C ASP A 173 7.70 12.28 26.63
N PHE A 174 7.35 12.56 25.38
CA PHE A 174 7.53 13.89 24.80
C PHE A 174 6.61 14.94 25.41
N SER A 175 5.54 14.56 26.15
CA SER A 175 4.57 15.50 26.74
C SER A 175 5.21 16.52 27.69
N LYS A 176 6.36 16.15 28.27
CA LYS A 176 7.12 16.96 29.21
C LYS A 176 8.08 17.94 28.55
N LEU A 177 8.13 17.99 27.22
CA LEU A 177 8.81 19.04 26.47
C LEU A 177 8.06 20.36 26.65
N SER A 178 8.32 21.03 27.77
CA SER A 178 7.76 22.36 28.02
C SER A 178 8.58 23.42 27.30
N TYR A 179 7.92 24.31 26.58
CA TYR A 179 8.51 25.53 26.03
C TYR A 179 8.98 26.45 27.16
N ARG A 180 10.22 26.29 27.60
CA ARG A 180 10.85 27.18 28.58
C ARG A 180 12.26 27.53 28.12
N GLU A 181 12.64 28.78 28.33
CA GLU A 181 13.98 29.27 28.09
C GLU A 181 14.97 28.49 28.97
N GLY A 182 16.09 28.03 28.41
CA GLY A 182 17.09 27.22 29.12
C GLY A 182 16.83 25.71 29.17
N PHE A 183 15.98 25.16 28.28
CA PHE A 183 15.77 23.72 28.19
C PHE A 183 16.98 23.01 27.54
N GLU A 184 17.51 21.99 28.20
CA GLU A 184 18.57 21.15 27.66
C GLU A 184 18.06 20.35 26.44
N PRO A 185 18.86 20.18 25.38
CA PRO A 185 18.46 19.38 24.22
C PRO A 185 18.08 17.95 24.64
N VAL A 186 16.97 17.45 24.11
CA VAL A 186 16.59 16.05 24.34
C VAL A 186 17.39 15.16 23.42
N LYS A 187 18.10 14.20 24.01
CA LYS A 187 18.90 13.22 23.30
C LYS A 187 18.22 11.86 23.33
N ILE A 188 18.09 11.24 22.18
CA ILE A 188 17.43 9.94 22.00
C ILE A 188 18.35 9.09 21.16
N THR A 189 18.66 7.88 21.61
CA THR A 189 19.40 6.91 20.79
C THR A 189 18.43 5.81 20.39
N LEU A 190 18.26 5.60 19.09
CA LEU A 190 17.36 4.59 18.55
C LEU A 190 17.94 3.97 17.29
N HIS A 191 17.95 2.63 17.21
CA HIS A 191 18.45 1.86 16.06
C HIS A 191 19.89 2.24 15.64
N GLY A 192 20.75 2.61 16.59
CA GLY A 192 22.13 3.03 16.32
C GLY A 192 22.29 4.49 15.87
N PHE A 193 21.21 5.27 15.87
CA PHE A 193 21.20 6.69 15.55
C PHE A 193 20.98 7.53 16.79
N ASP A 194 21.71 8.63 16.91
CA ASP A 194 21.54 9.62 17.96
C ASP A 194 20.73 10.80 17.42
N PHE A 195 19.64 11.14 18.10
CA PHE A 195 18.82 12.31 17.81
C PHE A 195 19.05 13.36 18.86
N VAL A 196 19.19 14.61 18.42
CA VAL A 196 19.26 15.79 19.28
C VAL A 196 18.11 16.70 18.88
N LEU A 197 17.17 16.88 19.80
CA LEU A 197 16.01 17.73 19.62
C LEU A 197 16.22 19.04 20.37
N HIS A 198 16.22 20.14 19.62
CA HIS A 198 16.28 21.50 20.12
C HIS A 198 14.91 22.16 20.02
N HIS A 199 14.65 23.09 20.95
CA HIS A 199 13.59 24.06 20.79
C HIS A 199 14.19 25.38 20.29
N THR A 200 13.60 25.97 19.26
CA THR A 200 14.06 27.20 18.63
C THR A 200 12.90 28.17 18.42
N GLU A 201 13.17 29.46 18.58
CA GLU A 201 12.23 30.52 18.24
C GLU A 201 12.67 31.17 16.92
N VAL A 202 11.77 31.20 15.94
CA VAL A 202 12.02 31.78 14.63
C VAL A 202 11.13 33.01 14.46
N GLN A 203 11.73 34.17 14.21
CA GLN A 203 10.97 35.39 13.94
C GLN A 203 10.33 35.32 12.55
N ALA A 204 9.01 35.37 12.50
CA ALA A 204 8.23 35.50 11.28
C ALA A 204 8.37 36.92 10.69
N PRO A 205 8.17 37.10 9.38
CA PRO A 205 8.26 38.42 8.73
C PRO A 205 7.34 39.50 9.33
N ALA A 206 6.24 39.08 9.96
CA ALA A 206 5.31 39.98 10.66
C ALA A 206 5.78 40.41 12.07
N GLY A 207 6.99 40.01 12.49
CA GLY A 207 7.58 40.35 13.78
C GLY A 207 7.22 39.40 14.94
N ASN A 208 6.25 38.50 14.74
CA ASN A 208 5.89 37.46 15.71
C ASN A 208 6.92 36.32 15.73
N TYR A 209 7.16 35.69 16.88
CA TYR A 209 8.02 34.51 16.97
C TYR A 209 7.20 33.22 16.89
N ASN A 210 7.57 32.34 15.97
CA ASN A 210 7.06 30.98 15.89
C ASN A 210 7.98 30.05 16.67
N LYS A 211 7.37 29.15 17.44
CA LYS A 211 8.08 28.10 18.17
C LYS A 211 8.22 26.88 17.27
N MET A 212 9.44 26.35 17.19
CA MET A 212 9.78 25.27 16.28
C MET A 212 10.74 24.29 16.96
N PHE A 213 10.59 23.03 16.64
CA PHE A 213 11.53 21.98 17.00
C PHE A 213 12.56 21.81 15.88
N ASP A 214 13.84 21.77 16.23
CA ASP A 214 14.95 21.44 15.34
C ASP A 214 15.48 20.05 15.74
N LEU A 215 15.29 19.06 14.88
CA LEU A 215 15.68 17.68 15.09
C LEU A 215 16.91 17.36 14.25
N LYS A 216 18.01 16.99 14.89
CA LYS A 216 19.24 16.56 14.22
C LYS A 216 19.48 15.09 14.47
N MET A 217 19.81 14.35 13.42
CA MET A 217 20.11 12.93 13.47
C MET A 217 21.58 12.69 13.17
N TYR A 218 22.24 11.90 14.01
CA TYR A 218 23.65 11.56 13.91
C TYR A 218 23.84 10.05 13.89
N GLU A 219 24.94 9.62 13.29
CA GLU A 219 25.45 8.26 13.40
C GLU A 219 26.96 8.34 13.60
N ASN A 220 27.48 7.72 14.65
CA ASN A 220 28.91 7.77 15.01
C ASN A 220 29.45 9.22 15.07
N GLY A 221 28.64 10.15 15.60
CA GLY A 221 28.98 11.57 15.72
C GLY A 221 28.91 12.39 14.42
N LYS A 222 28.62 11.78 13.27
CA LYS A 222 28.42 12.50 12.00
C LYS A 222 26.95 12.86 11.82
N LEU A 223 26.68 14.14 11.53
CA LEU A 223 25.33 14.62 11.18
C LEU A 223 24.87 13.98 9.86
N LEU A 224 23.70 13.36 9.87
CA LEU A 224 23.07 12.73 8.71
C LEU A 224 21.89 13.54 8.17
N GLU A 225 20.99 13.97 9.06
CA GLU A 225 19.76 14.66 8.69
C GLU A 225 19.43 15.77 9.69
N THR A 226 18.75 16.79 9.18
CA THR A 226 18.17 17.88 9.98
C THR A 226 16.73 18.08 9.52
N ASP A 227 15.81 18.19 10.47
CA ASP A 227 14.40 18.42 10.21
C ASP A 227 13.83 19.46 11.16
N ASN A 228 12.80 20.19 10.71
CA ASN A 228 12.16 21.22 11.51
C ASN A 228 10.63 21.16 11.41
N PHE A 229 9.97 21.31 12.55
CA PHE A 229 8.52 21.16 12.64
C PHE A 229 7.94 21.93 13.82
N TYR A 230 6.64 22.23 13.78
CA TYR A 230 6.01 23.17 14.70
C TYR A 230 5.24 22.49 15.83
N SER A 231 4.94 21.21 15.69
CA SER A 231 4.14 20.48 16.66
C SER A 231 4.94 19.37 17.33
N GLN A 232 4.85 19.33 18.64
CA GLN A 232 5.39 18.25 19.46
C GLN A 232 4.79 16.88 19.08
N ARG A 233 3.56 16.87 18.52
CA ARG A 233 2.91 15.65 18.02
C ARG A 233 3.66 15.03 16.83
N GLU A 234 4.50 15.81 16.15
CA GLU A 234 5.24 15.38 14.96
C GLU A 234 6.60 14.76 15.31
N ILE A 235 7.10 14.93 16.54
CA ILE A 235 8.43 14.42 16.96
C ILE A 235 8.58 12.93 16.64
N LYS A 236 7.62 12.11 17.08
CA LYS A 236 7.69 10.67 16.84
C LYS A 236 7.70 10.33 15.36
N SER A 237 6.84 10.99 14.58
CA SER A 237 6.77 10.78 13.13
C SER A 237 8.07 11.17 12.43
N ASN A 238 8.68 12.30 12.79
CA ASN A 238 9.92 12.78 12.17
C ASN A 238 11.14 11.94 12.55
N ILE A 239 11.25 11.47 13.80
CA ILE A 239 12.31 10.52 14.19
C ILE A 239 12.20 9.24 13.35
N LYS A 240 11.02 8.61 13.30
CA LYS A 240 10.81 7.39 12.50
C LYS A 240 11.10 7.62 11.02
N TRP A 241 10.61 8.74 10.48
CA TRP A 241 10.83 9.10 9.07
C TRP A 241 12.31 9.23 8.76
N ASN A 242 13.09 9.92 9.59
CA ASN A 242 14.52 10.13 9.36
C ASN A 242 15.30 8.81 9.45
N ILE A 243 15.00 7.93 10.42
CA ILE A 243 15.60 6.58 10.49
C ILE A 243 15.30 5.82 9.20
N ASN A 244 14.02 5.71 8.84
CA ASN A 244 13.63 4.92 7.69
C ASN A 244 14.13 5.54 6.37
N LYS A 245 14.24 6.87 6.26
CA LYS A 245 14.80 7.57 5.09
C LYS A 245 16.28 7.19 4.89
N VAL A 246 17.10 7.32 5.93
CA VAL A 246 18.53 6.98 5.86
C VAL A 246 18.72 5.50 5.54
N LEU A 247 17.96 4.61 6.18
CA LEU A 247 18.02 3.17 5.89
C LEU A 247 17.54 2.85 4.47
N PHE A 248 16.48 3.53 4.01
CA PHE A 248 15.96 3.37 2.67
C PHE A 248 16.98 3.79 1.61
N GLU A 249 17.70 4.89 1.81
CA GLU A 249 18.75 5.33 0.87
C GLU A 249 19.90 4.32 0.78
N ARG A 250 20.27 3.69 1.91
CA ARG A 250 21.35 2.70 2.00
C ARG A 250 21.01 1.30 1.49
N PHE A 251 19.73 0.92 1.47
CA PHE A 251 19.26 -0.43 1.09
C PHE A 251 19.70 -0.84 -0.32
#